data_AF-A0ABD2ZHX2-F1
#
_entry.id   AF-A0ABD2ZHX2-F1
#
_cell.length_a   1.000
_cell.length_b   1.000
_cell.length_c   1.000
_cell.angle_alpha   90.00
_cell.angle_beta   90.00
_cell.angle_gamma   90.00
#
_symmetry.space_group_name_H-M   'P 1'
#
loop_
_entity.id
_entity.type
_entity.pdbx_description
1 polymer ?
#
loop_
_entity_poly.entity_id
_entity_poly.type
_entity_poly.pdbx_seq_one_letter_code
_entity_poly.pdbx_strand_id
1 'polypeptide(L)'
;MAVGFHITAAILMLAFAIVHASDPSPLQDFCVAIADADASVFVNGKICKDPKLVKPEDFFFPGLNNPRSTSNPLGSNVTLLNVDQILGLNTLGISLARLDFAPYGLNPPHTHPRATEILVVLEGTLLVGFVTSNPP
;
A
#
# COMPACT_ATOMS: atom_id res chain seq x y z
N MET A 1 -31.87 -34.70 -11.34
CA MET A 1 -30.44 -34.80 -10.95
C MET A 1 -29.57 -33.78 -11.68
N ALA A 2 -29.71 -33.60 -13.01
CA ALA A 2 -28.89 -32.65 -13.78
C ALA A 2 -29.12 -31.16 -13.45
N VAL A 3 -30.37 -30.71 -13.28
CA VAL A 3 -30.67 -29.28 -13.01
C VAL A 3 -30.05 -28.78 -11.69
N GLY A 4 -30.11 -29.60 -10.64
CA GLY A 4 -29.49 -29.27 -9.35
C GLY A 4 -27.97 -29.15 -9.46
N PHE A 5 -27.33 -30.05 -10.23
CA PHE A 5 -25.89 -30.03 -10.49
C PHE A 5 -25.44 -28.79 -11.28
N HIS A 6 -26.21 -28.37 -12.29
CA HIS A 6 -25.92 -27.14 -13.04
C HIS A 6 -26.07 -25.88 -12.20
N ILE A 7 -27.06 -25.83 -11.31
CA ILE A 7 -27.27 -24.70 -10.40
C ILE A 7 -26.11 -24.60 -9.39
N THR A 8 -25.71 -25.71 -8.76
CA THR A 8 -24.56 -25.71 -7.86
C THR A 8 -23.25 -25.37 -8.58
N ALA A 9 -23.04 -25.90 -9.79
CA ALA A 9 -21.86 -25.55 -10.59
C ALA A 9 -21.82 -24.06 -10.98
N ALA A 10 -22.97 -23.47 -11.33
CA ALA A 10 -23.07 -22.04 -11.66
C ALA A 10 -22.82 -21.14 -10.43
N ILE A 11 -23.39 -21.49 -9.27
CA ILE A 11 -23.14 -20.76 -8.00
C ILE A 11 -21.66 -20.85 -7.62
N LEU A 12 -21.04 -22.03 -7.78
CA LEU A 12 -19.63 -22.25 -7.49
C LEU A 12 -18.73 -21.40 -8.41
N MET A 13 -19.00 -21.37 -9.72
CA MET A 13 -18.25 -20.51 -10.65
C MET A 13 -18.42 -19.02 -10.34
N LEU A 14 -19.61 -18.59 -9.96
CA LEU A 14 -19.87 -17.19 -9.61
C LEU A 14 -19.14 -16.78 -8.31
N ALA A 15 -19.03 -17.68 -7.34
CA ALA A 15 -18.26 -17.45 -6.12
C ALA A 15 -16.75 -17.29 -6.38
N PHE A 16 -16.21 -17.96 -7.40
CA PHE A 16 -14.80 -17.84 -7.80
C PHE A 16 -14.50 -16.71 -8.79
N ALA A 17 -15.52 -16.00 -9.29
CA ALA A 17 -15.34 -14.89 -10.23
C ALA A 17 -14.94 -13.57 -9.54
N ILE A 18 -15.00 -13.50 -8.20
CA ILE A 18 -14.68 -12.29 -7.44
C ILE A 18 -13.16 -12.25 -7.21
N VAL A 19 -12.45 -11.49 -8.05
CA VAL A 19 -11.04 -11.16 -7.82
C VAL A 19 -10.97 -9.85 -7.06
N HIS A 20 -10.45 -9.89 -5.84
CA HIS A 20 -10.13 -8.68 -5.09
C HIS A 20 -8.76 -8.18 -5.55
N ALA A 21 -8.73 -6.99 -6.15
CA ALA A 21 -7.51 -6.31 -6.58
C ALA A 21 -6.97 -5.35 -5.50
N SER A 22 -7.38 -5.53 -4.24
CA SER A 22 -7.02 -4.71 -3.09
C SER A 22 -6.51 -5.58 -1.94
N ASP A 23 -5.95 -4.93 -0.93
CA ASP A 23 -5.58 -5.62 0.31
C ASP A 23 -6.82 -6.26 0.99
N PRO A 24 -6.66 -7.43 1.64
CA PRO A 24 -7.72 -8.04 2.43
C PRO A 24 -8.18 -7.14 3.58
N SER A 25 -9.47 -7.16 3.91
CA SER A 25 -10.00 -6.42 5.06
C SER A 25 -9.43 -6.95 6.39
N PRO A 26 -9.19 -6.09 7.38
CA PRO A 26 -8.73 -6.52 8.71
C PRO A 26 -9.82 -7.34 9.42
N LEU A 27 -9.40 -8.33 10.20
CA LEU A 27 -10.28 -9.20 11.00
C LEU A 27 -10.33 -8.82 12.49
N GLN A 28 -9.57 -7.80 12.87
CA GLN A 28 -9.41 -7.27 14.22
C GLN A 28 -8.95 -5.82 14.15
N ASP A 29 -8.99 -5.09 15.27
CA ASP A 29 -8.66 -3.66 15.34
C ASP A 29 -7.24 -3.34 14.83
N PHE A 30 -6.26 -4.19 15.14
CA PHE A 30 -4.89 -4.05 14.67
C PHE A 30 -4.15 -5.39 14.63
N CYS A 31 -3.19 -5.49 13.71
CA CYS A 31 -2.24 -6.60 13.60
C CYS A 31 -0.87 -6.01 13.29
N VAL A 32 -0.21 -5.38 14.28
CA VAL A 32 1.11 -4.78 14.09
C VAL A 32 2.07 -5.84 13.55
N ALA A 33 2.70 -5.56 12.40
CA ALA A 33 3.68 -6.48 11.82
C ALA A 33 4.89 -6.66 12.74
N ILE A 34 5.51 -7.83 12.68
CA ILE A 34 6.90 -7.98 13.16
C ILE A 34 7.88 -7.78 12.00
N ALA A 35 9.14 -7.49 12.31
CA ALA A 35 10.18 -7.41 11.29
C ALA A 35 10.39 -8.76 10.61
N ASP A 36 10.71 -8.76 9.31
CA ASP A 36 10.86 -10.01 8.54
C ASP A 36 11.97 -10.91 9.09
N ALA A 37 13.00 -10.32 9.70
CA ALA A 37 14.07 -11.06 10.37
C ALA A 37 13.59 -11.89 11.58
N ASP A 38 12.46 -11.49 12.19
CA ASP A 38 11.85 -12.15 13.34
C ASP A 38 10.68 -13.07 12.92
N ALA A 39 10.34 -13.13 11.64
CA ALA A 39 9.24 -13.93 11.13
C ALA A 39 9.60 -15.42 11.04
N SER A 40 8.87 -16.25 11.78
CA SER A 40 9.05 -17.71 11.77
C SER A 40 8.39 -18.40 10.58
N VAL A 41 7.47 -17.72 9.89
CA VAL A 41 6.68 -18.25 8.78
C VAL A 41 6.43 -17.19 7.72
N PHE A 42 6.22 -17.63 6.48
CA PHE A 42 5.80 -16.77 5.37
C PHE A 42 4.29 -16.86 5.19
N VAL A 43 3.65 -15.70 5.09
CA VAL A 43 2.21 -15.54 4.85
C VAL A 43 1.99 -14.46 3.78
N ASN A 44 0.77 -14.33 3.28
CA ASN A 44 0.40 -13.14 2.52
C ASN A 44 0.31 -11.94 3.49
N GLY A 45 1.15 -10.92 3.28
CA GLY A 45 1.33 -9.82 4.24
C GLY A 45 2.42 -10.15 5.28
N LYS A 46 2.20 -9.75 6.54
CA LYS A 46 3.14 -10.01 7.65
C LYS A 46 2.42 -10.60 8.86
N ILE A 47 3.14 -11.41 9.64
CA ILE A 47 2.60 -11.97 10.88
C ILE A 47 2.49 -10.91 11.97
N CYS A 48 1.46 -11.04 12.82
CA CYS A 48 1.17 -10.06 13.87
C CYS A 48 2.05 -10.28 15.11
N LYS A 49 2.50 -9.17 15.70
CA LYS A 49 3.00 -9.07 17.07
C LYS A 49 1.89 -9.43 18.06
N ASP A 50 2.25 -9.97 19.23
CA ASP A 50 1.29 -10.18 20.32
C ASP A 50 0.58 -8.84 20.66
N PRO A 51 -0.76 -8.76 20.59
CA PRO A 51 -1.50 -7.55 20.89
C PRO A 51 -1.20 -6.93 22.26
N LYS A 52 -0.75 -7.73 23.25
CA LYS A 52 -0.35 -7.25 24.58
C LYS A 52 0.97 -6.49 24.58
N LEU A 53 1.78 -6.65 23.55
CA LEU A 53 3.09 -6.01 23.40
C LEU A 53 3.04 -4.80 22.46
N VAL A 54 1.89 -4.53 21.85
CA VAL A 54 1.67 -3.39 20.94
C VAL A 54 1.76 -2.09 21.73
N LYS A 55 2.41 -1.09 21.11
CA LYS A 55 2.60 0.23 21.69
C LYS A 55 2.22 1.33 20.69
N PRO A 56 1.92 2.55 21.14
CA PRO A 56 1.62 3.67 20.24
C PRO A 56 2.71 3.94 19.20
N GLU A 57 3.97 3.68 19.53
CA GLU A 57 5.12 3.89 18.64
C GLU A 57 5.09 2.95 17.43
N ASP A 58 4.39 1.81 17.51
CA ASP A 58 4.22 0.89 16.38
C ASP A 58 3.41 1.52 15.23
N PHE A 59 2.67 2.62 15.50
CA PHE A 59 1.83 3.35 14.53
C PHE A 59 2.40 4.73 14.18
N PHE A 60 3.62 5.06 14.60
CA PHE A 60 4.16 6.40 14.49
C PHE A 60 5.44 6.44 13.65
N PHE A 61 5.53 7.42 12.75
CA PHE A 61 6.75 7.73 12.00
C PHE A 61 7.14 9.20 12.18
N PRO A 62 8.28 9.50 12.82
CA PRO A 62 8.72 10.87 13.03
C PRO A 62 9.32 11.48 11.76
N GLY A 63 9.17 12.80 11.62
CA GLY A 63 9.97 13.58 10.66
C GLY A 63 9.49 13.53 9.21
N LEU A 64 8.31 12.96 8.93
CA LEU A 64 7.70 13.05 7.60
C LEU A 64 7.40 14.51 7.20
N ASN A 65 7.20 15.39 8.17
CA ASN A 65 7.01 16.82 7.96
C ASN A 65 8.29 17.54 7.46
N ASN A 66 9.46 16.92 7.56
CA ASN A 66 10.72 17.52 7.14
C ASN A 66 11.01 17.17 5.66
N PRO A 67 11.25 18.17 4.79
CA PRO A 67 11.67 17.92 3.42
C PRO A 67 12.96 17.09 3.36
N ARG A 68 13.05 16.19 2.38
CA ARG A 68 14.27 15.43 2.09
C ARG A 68 15.10 16.08 0.99
N SER A 69 16.39 15.74 0.97
CA SER A 69 17.32 16.27 -0.03
C SER A 69 16.94 15.81 -1.43
N THR A 70 16.80 16.78 -2.32
CA THR A 70 16.57 16.62 -3.76
C THR A 70 17.85 16.80 -4.57
N SER A 71 19.02 16.83 -3.91
CA SER A 71 20.35 16.97 -4.54
C SER A 71 20.79 15.67 -5.21
N ASN A 72 20.06 15.23 -6.22
CA ASN A 72 20.34 14.08 -7.06
C ASN A 72 19.92 14.39 -8.52
N PRO A 73 20.33 13.59 -9.51
CA PRO A 73 20.06 13.89 -10.92
C PRO A 73 18.59 14.01 -11.32
N LEU A 74 17.67 13.40 -10.55
CA LEU A 74 16.23 13.50 -10.79
C LEU A 74 15.62 14.75 -10.17
N GLY A 75 16.33 15.43 -9.25
CA GLY A 75 15.81 16.59 -8.55
C GLY A 75 14.59 16.28 -7.67
N SER A 76 14.39 15.01 -7.29
CA SER A 76 13.24 14.57 -6.50
C SER A 76 13.65 13.58 -5.42
N ASN A 77 12.86 13.47 -4.35
CA ASN A 77 13.03 12.49 -3.29
C ASN A 77 11.68 11.87 -2.94
N VAL A 78 11.63 10.55 -2.78
CA VAL A 78 10.44 9.82 -2.35
C VAL A 78 10.71 9.18 -1.00
N THR A 79 10.02 9.64 0.04
CA THR A 79 10.00 9.01 1.36
C THR A 79 8.77 8.12 1.45
N LEU A 80 8.98 6.80 1.29
CA LEU A 80 7.92 5.81 1.40
C LEU A 80 7.62 5.49 2.88
N LEU A 81 6.33 5.37 3.19
CA LEU A 81 5.79 4.91 4.46
C LEU A 81 4.78 3.79 4.19
N ASN A 82 5.32 2.59 3.98
CA ASN A 82 4.56 1.36 3.90
C ASN A 82 4.67 0.60 5.23
N VAL A 83 4.18 -0.65 5.24
CA VAL A 83 4.19 -1.53 6.42
C VAL A 83 5.61 -1.77 6.99
N ASP A 84 6.66 -1.66 6.19
CA ASP A 84 8.05 -1.84 6.65
C ASP A 84 8.58 -0.63 7.42
N GLN A 85 8.02 0.57 7.21
CA GLN A 85 8.37 1.77 7.99
C GLN A 85 7.40 2.02 9.15
N ILE A 86 6.12 1.65 8.99
CA ILE A 86 5.11 1.73 10.04
C ILE A 86 4.43 0.37 10.17
N LEU A 87 4.95 -0.44 11.10
CA LEU A 87 4.49 -1.83 11.31
C LEU A 87 3.00 -1.91 11.64
N GLY A 88 2.44 -0.88 12.26
CA GLY A 88 1.01 -0.75 12.56
C GLY A 88 0.09 -0.63 11.34
N LEU A 89 0.62 -0.36 10.14
CA LEU A 89 -0.20 -0.31 8.92
C LEU A 89 -0.61 -1.69 8.39
N ASN A 90 0.00 -2.77 8.91
CA ASN A 90 -0.31 -4.12 8.47
C ASN A 90 -1.82 -4.40 8.63
N THR A 91 -2.42 -5.00 7.60
CA THR A 91 -3.87 -5.29 7.45
C THR A 91 -4.79 -4.07 7.24
N LEU A 92 -4.30 -2.83 7.33
CA LEU A 92 -5.16 -1.64 7.26
C LEU A 92 -5.43 -1.13 5.82
N GLY A 93 -4.76 -1.70 4.82
CA GLY A 93 -5.01 -1.39 3.40
C GLY A 93 -4.61 0.03 2.98
N ILE A 94 -3.73 0.68 3.74
CA ILE A 94 -3.23 2.04 3.45
C ILE A 94 -1.71 2.11 3.54
N SER A 95 -1.13 3.00 2.75
CA SER A 95 0.27 3.42 2.82
C SER A 95 0.37 4.89 2.43
N LEU A 96 1.51 5.51 2.69
CA LEU A 96 1.75 6.92 2.38
C LEU A 96 3.12 7.10 1.74
N ALA A 97 3.27 8.15 0.93
CA ALA A 97 4.56 8.64 0.50
C ALA A 97 4.59 10.16 0.61
N ARG A 98 5.74 10.71 1.01
CA ARG A 98 6.05 12.13 0.82
C ARG A 98 7.01 12.25 -0.36
N LEU A 99 6.69 13.17 -1.27
CA LEU A 99 7.55 13.49 -2.40
C LEU A 99 8.02 14.94 -2.27
N ASP A 100 9.32 15.15 -2.32
CA ASP A 100 9.94 16.49 -2.37
C ASP A 100 10.57 16.71 -3.75
N PHE A 101 10.36 17.88 -4.34
CA PHE A 101 10.86 18.23 -5.68
C PHE A 101 11.66 19.53 -5.64
N ALA A 102 12.83 19.54 -6.25
CA ALA A 102 13.52 20.76 -6.67
C ALA A 102 12.81 21.37 -7.89
N PRO A 103 13.08 22.64 -8.25
CA PRO A 103 12.64 23.19 -9.52
C PRO A 103 13.04 22.28 -10.70
N TYR A 104 12.07 21.95 -11.55
CA TYR A 104 12.22 21.01 -12.67
C TYR A 104 12.57 19.56 -12.30
N GLY A 105 12.44 19.19 -11.01
CA GLY A 105 12.57 17.81 -10.55
C GLY A 105 11.50 16.90 -11.13
N LEU A 106 11.83 15.62 -11.26
CA LEU A 106 10.99 14.60 -11.89
C LEU A 106 10.94 13.36 -11.01
N ASN A 107 9.74 12.85 -10.78
CA ASN A 107 9.54 11.46 -10.39
C ASN A 107 9.24 10.70 -11.69
N PRO A 108 10.15 9.83 -12.20
CA PRO A 108 10.00 9.23 -13.51
C PRO A 108 8.70 8.45 -13.69
N PRO A 109 8.28 8.16 -14.93
CA PRO A 109 7.15 7.27 -15.19
C PRO A 109 7.32 5.94 -14.45
N HIS A 110 6.34 5.59 -13.63
CA HIS A 110 6.33 4.37 -12.81
C HIS A 110 4.89 3.85 -12.65
N THR A 111 4.75 2.69 -11.99
CA THR A 111 3.45 2.07 -11.73
C THR A 111 3.36 1.57 -10.29
N HIS A 112 2.13 1.50 -9.77
CA HIS A 112 1.79 0.82 -8.53
C HIS A 112 0.98 -0.44 -8.88
N PRO A 113 1.58 -1.64 -8.87
CA PRO A 113 0.93 -2.84 -9.41
C PRO A 113 -0.25 -3.34 -8.58
N ARG A 114 -0.44 -2.84 -7.35
CA ARG A 114 -1.46 -3.31 -6.40
C ARG A 114 -2.18 -2.20 -5.64
N ALA A 115 -2.03 -0.94 -6.08
CA ALA A 115 -2.64 0.18 -5.38
C ALA A 115 -2.98 1.33 -6.35
N THR A 116 -4.07 2.02 -6.06
CA THR A 116 -4.34 3.35 -6.61
C THR A 116 -3.70 4.41 -5.72
N GLU A 117 -3.30 5.53 -6.30
CA GLU A 117 -2.69 6.65 -5.58
C GLU A 117 -3.62 7.88 -5.59
N ILE A 118 -3.66 8.59 -4.46
CA ILE A 118 -4.23 9.94 -4.36
C ILE A 118 -3.10 10.91 -3.98
N LEU A 119 -2.91 11.95 -4.78
CA LEU A 119 -1.87 12.96 -4.58
C LEU A 119 -2.47 14.26 -4.02
N VAL A 120 -1.80 14.83 -3.02
CA VAL A 120 -2.12 16.16 -2.48
C VAL A 120 -0.86 17.01 -2.55
N VAL A 121 -0.93 18.11 -3.32
CA VAL A 121 0.17 19.08 -3.40
C VAL A 121 0.08 20.00 -2.18
N LEU A 122 1.11 19.94 -1.32
CA LEU A 122 1.19 20.78 -0.12
C LEU A 122 1.81 22.15 -0.40
N GLU A 123 2.75 22.22 -1.34
CA GLU A 123 3.49 23.45 -1.69
C GLU A 123 3.93 23.41 -3.16
N GLY A 124 3.91 24.56 -3.83
CA GLY A 124 4.34 24.72 -5.22
C GLY A 124 3.31 24.30 -6.26
N THR A 125 3.78 23.98 -7.46
CA THR A 125 2.96 23.54 -8.60
C THR A 125 3.61 22.32 -9.24
N LEU A 126 2.84 21.26 -9.43
CA LEU A 126 3.33 20.00 -10.00
C LEU A 126 2.50 19.63 -11.24
N LEU A 127 3.18 19.33 -12.36
CA LEU A 127 2.54 18.71 -13.51
C LEU A 127 2.43 17.21 -13.23
N VAL A 128 1.20 16.69 -13.17
CA VAL A 128 0.90 15.28 -12.92
C VAL A 128 0.15 14.72 -14.12
N GLY A 129 0.52 13.52 -14.56
CA GLY A 129 -0.14 12.83 -15.66
C GLY A 129 -0.17 11.32 -15.44
N PHE A 130 -1.19 10.68 -16.00
CA PHE A 130 -1.37 9.23 -16.00
C PHE A 130 -1.46 8.74 -17.44
N VAL A 131 -0.92 7.56 -17.71
CA VAL A 131 -1.04 6.89 -19.02
C VAL A 131 -2.02 5.73 -18.88
N THR A 132 -3.15 5.81 -19.60
CA THR A 132 -4.12 4.71 -19.66
C THR A 132 -3.62 3.63 -20.61
N SER A 133 -3.85 2.37 -20.26
CA SER A 133 -3.63 1.23 -21.16
C SER A 133 -4.71 1.10 -22.25
N ASN A 134 -5.85 1.77 -22.05
CA ASN A 134 -6.96 1.81 -23.00
C ASN A 134 -7.39 3.27 -23.23
N PRO A 135 -6.85 3.94 -24.26
CA PRO A 135 -7.29 5.29 -24.62
C PRO A 135 -8.75 5.27 -25.12
N PRO A 136 -9.50 6.37 -24.94
CA PRO A 136 -10.87 6.50 -25.43
C PRO A 136 -10.98 6.43 -26.95
#